data_AF-A0A5D0RSF3-F1
#
_entry.id   AF-A0A5D0RSF3-F1
#
_cell.length_a   1.000
_cell.length_b   1.000
_cell.length_c   1.000
_cell.angle_alpha   90.00
_cell.angle_beta   90.00
_cell.angle_gamma   90.00
#
_symmetry.space_group_name_H-M   'P 1'
#
loop_
_entity.id
_entity.type
_entity.pdbx_description
1 polymer ?
#
loop_
_entity_poly.entity_id
_entity_poly.type
_entity_poly.pdbx_seq_one_letter_code
_entity_poly.pdbx_strand_id
1 'polypeptide(L)' 'MTLVSRFEAASRSTAELHGLLAEAFNAFAAAPRGSQERRNALRSMCNIENELATRAPGL' A
#
# COMPACT_ATOMS: atom_id res chain seq x y z
N MET A 1 0.05 -2.80 -10.75
CA MET A 1 -0.66 -1.65 -10.14
C MET A 1 0.15 -0.36 -10.28
N THR A 2 -0.55 0.78 -10.27
CA THR A 2 0.05 2.10 -10.07
C THR A 2 0.52 2.23 -8.62
N LEU A 3 1.66 2.90 -8.41
CA LEU A 3 2.20 3.16 -7.08
C LEU A 3 1.25 4.08 -6.29
N VAL A 4 0.87 3.67 -5.08
CA VAL A 4 0.22 4.55 -4.09
C VAL A 4 1.30 5.29 -3.32
N SER A 5 1.37 6.61 -3.50
CA SER A 5 2.30 7.48 -2.78
C SER A 5 1.88 7.70 -1.32
N ARG A 6 2.79 8.25 -0.51
CA ARG A 6 2.48 8.63 0.88
C ARG A 6 1.39 9.70 0.98
N PHE A 7 1.39 10.66 0.04
CA PHE A 7 0.38 11.72 -0.01
C PHE A 7 -0.99 11.16 -0.35
N GLU A 8 -1.07 10.27 -1.35
CA GLU A 8 -2.31 9.59 -1.69
C GLU A 8 -2.81 8.74 -0.53
N ALA A 9 -1.94 7.99 0.15
CA ALA A 9 -2.33 7.21 1.33
C ALA A 9 -2.90 8.12 2.44
N ALA A 10 -2.23 9.25 2.75
CA ALA A 10 -2.68 10.19 3.77
C ALA A 10 -4.06 10.79 3.47
N SER A 11 -4.41 10.97 2.19
CA SER A 11 -5.73 11.51 1.77
C SER A 11 -6.89 10.51 1.87
N ARG A 12 -6.61 9.22 2.09
CA ARG A 12 -7.62 8.15 2.11
C ARG A 12 -8.16 7.91 3.51
N SER A 13 -9.38 7.41 3.61
CA SER A 13 -9.92 6.87 4.86
C SER A 13 -9.22 5.57 5.27
N THR A 14 -9.30 5.22 6.56
CA THR A 14 -8.70 3.96 7.07
C THR A 14 -9.30 2.73 6.39
N ALA A 15 -10.59 2.74 6.08
CA ALA A 15 -11.25 1.66 5.35
C ALA A 15 -10.70 1.51 3.92
N GLU A 16 -10.54 2.61 3.19
CA GLU A 16 -9.91 2.60 1.86
C GLU A 16 -8.46 2.11 1.92
N LEU A 17 -7.70 2.49 2.95
CA LEU A 17 -6.32 2.02 3.13
C LEU A 17 -6.25 0.51 3.29
N HIS A 18 -7.16 -0.12 4.05
CA HIS A 18 -7.21 -1.58 4.14
C HIS A 18 -7.56 -2.24 2.80
N GLY A 19 -8.48 -1.65 2.03
CA GLY A 19 -8.79 -2.12 0.67
C GLY A 19 -7.58 -2.06 -0.26
N LEU A 20 -6.91 -0.90 -0.30
CA LEU A 20 -5.69 -0.69 -1.09
C LEU A 20 -4.54 -1.60 -0.65
N LEU A 21 -4.44 -1.92 0.64
CA LEU A 21 -3.43 -2.85 1.14
C LEU A 21 -3.65 -4.26 0.58
N ALA A 22 -4.91 -4.73 0.57
CA ALA A 22 -5.26 -6.02 -0.02
C ALA A 22 -5.00 -6.05 -1.53
N GLU A 23 -5.35 -4.99 -2.25
CA GLU A 23 -5.05 -4.85 -3.69
C GLU A 23 -3.54 -4.87 -3.96
N ALA A 24 -2.75 -4.13 -3.17
CA ALA A 24 -1.30 -4.08 -3.31
C ALA A 24 -0.64 -5.44 -3.01
N PHE A 25 -1.13 -6.14 -1.98
CA PHE A 25 -0.68 -7.49 -1.68
C PHE A 25 -0.95 -8.47 -2.84
N ASN A 26 -2.18 -8.46 -3.37
CA ASN A 26 -2.56 -9.30 -4.50
C ASN A 26 -1.72 -8.98 -5.75
N ALA A 27 -1.52 -7.69 -6.05
CA ALA A 27 -0.68 -7.25 -7.16
C ALA A 27 0.78 -7.70 -6.98
N PHE A 28 1.33 -7.63 -5.76
CA PHE A 28 2.69 -8.11 -5.48
C PHE A 28 2.84 -9.62 -5.69
N ALA A 29 1.83 -10.40 -5.28
CA ALA A 29 1.81 -11.85 -5.41
C ALA A 29 1.70 -12.29 -6.89
N ALA A 30 0.91 -11.58 -7.69
CA ALA A 30 0.72 -11.88 -9.11
C ALA A 30 1.88 -11.40 -10.01
N ALA A 31 2.58 -10.34 -9.61
CA ALA A 31 3.57 -9.71 -10.48
C ALA A 31 4.85 -10.57 -10.66
N PRO A 32 5.44 -10.60 -11.87
CA PRO A 32 6.71 -11.28 -12.11
C PRO A 32 7.82 -10.76 -11.19
N ARG A 33 8.71 -11.65 -10.76
CA ARG A 33 9.88 -11.28 -9.95
C ARG A 33 10.74 -10.26 -10.71
N GLY A 34 11.20 -9.23 -10.00
CA GLY A 34 12.02 -8.16 -10.59
C GLY A 34 11.27 -7.15 -11.47
N SER A 35 9.95 -7.30 -11.68
CA SER A 35 9.17 -6.34 -12.46
C SER A 35 9.00 -5.01 -11.73
N GLN A 36 8.78 -3.93 -12.51
CA GLN A 36 8.44 -2.62 -11.95
C GLN A 36 7.09 -2.67 -11.21
N GLU A 37 6.16 -3.48 -11.72
CA GLU A 37 4.86 -3.68 -11.08
C GLU A 37 5.01 -4.26 -9.66
N ARG A 38 5.87 -5.27 -9.49
CA ARG A 38 6.16 -5.85 -8.17
C ARG A 38 6.83 -4.84 -7.23
N ARG A 39 7.72 -3.98 -7.75
CA ARG A 39 8.32 -2.88 -6.98
C ARG A 39 7.29 -1.83 -6.56
N ASN A 40 6.38 -1.46 -7.46
CA ASN A 40 5.30 -0.52 -7.17
C ASN A 40 4.36 -1.07 -6.09
N ALA A 41 3.99 -2.35 -6.19
CA ALA A 41 3.13 -3.01 -5.22
C ALA A 41 3.78 -3.05 -3.82
N LEU A 42 5.04 -3.47 -3.74
CA LEU A 42 5.79 -3.47 -2.48
C LEU A 42 5.89 -2.07 -1.86
N ARG A 43 6.21 -1.05 -2.68
CA ARG A 43 6.31 0.32 -2.17
C ARG A 43 4.95 0.88 -1.72
N SER A 44 3.88 0.52 -2.41
CA SER A 44 2.51 0.89 -2.04
C SER A 44 2.14 0.28 -0.69
N MET A 45 2.42 -1.00 -0.47
CA MET A 45 2.20 -1.66 0.83
C MET A 45 2.93 -0.91 1.95
N CYS A 46 4.22 -0.61 1.79
CA CYS A 46 4.97 0.14 2.82
C CYS A 46 4.38 1.53 3.08
N ASN A 47 3.93 2.25 2.05
CA ASN A 47 3.34 3.58 2.24
C ASN A 47 2.01 3.51 3.00
N ILE A 48 1.18 2.51 2.69
CA ILE A 48 -0.12 2.29 3.31
C ILE A 48 0.04 1.81 4.76
N GLU A 49 0.92 0.85 5.03
CA GLU A 49 1.20 0.35 6.38
C GLU A 49 1.75 1.45 7.29
N ASN A 50 2.65 2.30 6.78
CA ASN A 50 3.15 3.45 7.54
C ASN A 50 2.01 4.41 7.92
N GLU A 51 1.10 4.71 7.00
CA GLU A 51 -0.04 5.58 7.27
C GLU A 51 -1.08 4.94 8.21
N LEU A 52 -1.29 3.62 8.13
CA LEU A 52 -2.13 2.92 9.10
C LEU A 52 -1.50 2.96 10.51
N ALA A 53 -0.17 2.80 10.59
CA ALA A 53 0.56 2.86 11.84
C ALA A 53 0.55 4.26 12.48
N THR A 54 0.55 5.35 11.69
CA THR A 54 0.41 6.72 12.24
C THR A 54 -0.99 7.00 12.80
N ARG A 55 -2.01 6.28 12.31
CA ARG A 55 -3.41 6.43 12.74
C ARG A 55 -3.82 5.52 13.89
N ALA A 56 -3.14 4.39 14.06
CA ALA A 56 -3.34 3.55 15.22
C ALA A 56 -2.91 4.34 16.47
N PRO A 57 -3.82 4.65 17.41
CA PRO A 57 -3.40 5.23 18.68
C PRO A 57 -2.40 4.26 19.32
N GLY A 58 -1.24 4.79 19.73
CA GLY A 58 -0.11 3.99 20.18
C GLY A 58 -0.54 2.87 21.13
N LEU A 59 -0.17 1.64 20.78
CA LEU A 59 -0.23 0.47 21.66
C LEU A 59 0.54 0.74 22.96
#